data_AF-A0A919VK77-F1
#
_entry.id   AF-A0A919VK77-F1
#
_cell.length_a   1.000
_cell.length_b   1.000
_cell.length_c   1.000
_cell.angle_alpha   90.00
_cell.angle_beta   90.00
_cell.angle_gamma   90.00
#
_symmetry.space_group_name_H-M   'P 1'
#
loop_
_entity.id
_entity.type
_entity.pdbx_description
1 polymer ?
#
loop_
_entity_poly.entity_id
_entity_poly.type
_entity_poly.pdbx_seq_one_letter_code
_entity_poly.pdbx_strand_id
1 'polypeptide(L)'
;MTHDYLIIGAGPAGLQLAALLERDGQDYVVLEGGAAPGTFFTTYPRHRQLISINKVWTGSQDPEYNLRADWNSLLTDDPALLFKNYSSRYFPSADDLVRYLADFARGLNVRYSTPVTSIGRDSDFVINGTIHAKRVIVATGVSQLYVPPIEGVELAERYDTVSVDPDDFVNQRVLIVGKGNSAFETADALIETAAVIHVAGPHSIKLAWQSHYVGHLRAVNNNFLDTYQLKSQNAVLDGTIEEITRKPDGGFRVLFRYARTVENLRELDYDRVILCTGFQFDATPFDDSARPALVIKDRFPEQTPAFESVNVPGMYFAGTLTQQRDFKKSTSGFIHGFRYGVRALHRILGTRYHDAPWPARELDLTPEAIADAIIARINVTSALWQQFAVLADVVTVSGSTVRYQEEVPVAYLADGGLGVFDLAFVTTLEYGPDHDQVDPFDISVPRIAENDAAAAHDASYLHPVVRVRRDGQVIAEHHLAENLENHWNLPTVHQQPLVAFVKGILADAL
;
A
#
# COMPACT_ATOMS: atom_id res chain seq x y z
N MET A 1 -27.57 -8.33 20.37
CA MET A 1 -27.42 -9.04 19.08
C MET A 1 -25.94 -8.99 18.74
N THR A 2 -25.37 -10.13 18.37
CA THR A 2 -23.95 -10.26 18.03
C THR A 2 -23.84 -10.31 16.51
N HIS A 3 -23.03 -9.43 15.92
CA HIS A 3 -22.76 -9.44 14.49
C HIS A 3 -21.74 -10.52 14.12
N ASP A 4 -21.84 -11.09 12.92
CA ASP A 4 -20.78 -11.98 12.41
C ASP A 4 -19.47 -11.20 12.13
N TYR A 5 -19.61 -9.99 11.58
CA TYR A 5 -18.49 -9.09 11.27
C TYR A 5 -18.72 -7.67 11.79
N LEU A 6 -17.69 -7.09 12.40
CA LEU A 6 -17.66 -5.66 12.71
C LEU A 6 -16.43 -5.03 12.09
N ILE A 7 -16.62 -3.98 11.31
CA ILE A 7 -15.55 -3.23 10.66
C ILE A 7 -15.37 -1.90 11.39
N ILE A 8 -14.15 -1.57 11.78
CA ILE A 8 -13.82 -0.30 12.43
C ILE A 8 -13.20 0.64 11.40
N GLY A 9 -13.94 1.68 11.04
CA GLY A 9 -13.55 2.72 10.08
C GLY A 9 -14.28 2.60 8.74
N ALA A 10 -14.95 3.68 8.31
CA ALA A 10 -15.57 3.81 6.99
C ALA A 10 -14.65 4.56 6.01
N GLY A 11 -13.35 4.23 6.05
CA GLY A 11 -12.40 4.61 5.01
C GLY A 11 -12.46 3.67 3.80
N PRO A 12 -11.61 3.90 2.77
CA PRO A 12 -11.56 3.11 1.53
C PRO A 12 -11.64 1.59 1.74
N ALA A 13 -10.81 1.04 2.64
CA ALA A 13 -10.74 -0.39 2.87
C ALA A 13 -11.97 -0.95 3.60
N GLY A 14 -12.46 -0.22 4.61
CA GLY A 14 -13.65 -0.63 5.35
C GLY A 14 -14.90 -0.60 4.49
N LEU A 15 -15.07 0.44 3.67
CA LEU A 15 -16.18 0.52 2.72
C LEU A 15 -16.13 -0.57 1.66
N GLN A 16 -14.96 -0.85 1.09
CA GLN A 16 -14.86 -1.91 0.08
C GLN A 16 -15.15 -3.30 0.69
N LEU A 17 -14.64 -3.59 1.89
CA LEU A 17 -14.95 -4.85 2.56
C LEU A 17 -16.44 -4.95 2.89
N ALA A 18 -17.04 -3.87 3.39
CA ALA A 18 -18.47 -3.80 3.66
C ALA A 18 -19.31 -4.04 2.40
N ALA A 19 -18.93 -3.47 1.25
CA ALA A 19 -19.61 -3.70 -0.02
C ALA A 19 -19.53 -5.16 -0.49
N LEU A 20 -18.38 -5.82 -0.28
CA LEU A 20 -18.23 -7.26 -0.58
C LEU A 20 -19.11 -8.12 0.35
N LEU A 21 -19.15 -7.82 1.64
CA LEU A 21 -19.99 -8.51 2.62
C LEU A 21 -21.49 -8.30 2.36
N GLU A 22 -21.90 -7.07 2.02
CA GLU A 22 -23.28 -6.72 1.65
C GLU A 22 -23.72 -7.48 0.40
N ARG A 23 -22.88 -7.50 -0.65
CA ARG A 23 -23.16 -8.23 -1.90
C ARG A 23 -23.44 -9.71 -1.63
N ASP A 24 -22.70 -10.30 -0.70
CA ASP A 24 -22.80 -11.72 -0.36
C ASP A 24 -23.82 -12.00 0.77
N GLY A 25 -24.57 -10.98 1.21
CA GLY A 25 -25.64 -11.10 2.19
C GLY A 25 -25.16 -11.45 3.60
N GLN A 26 -23.91 -11.12 3.95
CA GLN A 26 -23.33 -11.42 5.26
C GLN A 26 -23.78 -10.42 6.32
N ASP A 27 -23.89 -10.85 7.58
CA ASP A 27 -24.20 -9.95 8.69
C ASP A 27 -22.96 -9.14 9.10
N TYR A 28 -23.02 -7.83 8.89
CA TYR A 28 -21.95 -6.93 9.26
C TYR A 28 -22.46 -5.58 9.76
N VAL A 29 -21.58 -4.84 10.44
CA VAL A 29 -21.75 -3.42 10.72
C VAL A 29 -20.41 -2.68 10.62
N VAL A 30 -20.42 -1.48 10.04
CA VAL A 30 -19.26 -0.57 10.04
C VAL A 30 -19.46 0.51 11.10
N LEU A 31 -18.45 0.76 11.93
CA LEU A 31 -18.43 1.89 12.87
C LEU A 31 -17.48 2.98 12.38
N GLU A 32 -17.98 4.18 12.20
CA GLU A 32 -17.20 5.35 11.77
C GLU A 32 -17.26 6.45 12.84
N GLY A 33 -16.08 6.94 13.24
CA GLY A 33 -15.99 7.99 14.25
C GLY A 33 -16.50 9.35 13.76
N GLY A 34 -16.29 9.67 12.48
CA GLY A 34 -16.78 10.89 11.86
C GLY A 34 -18.25 10.85 11.47
N ALA A 35 -18.79 12.00 11.09
CA ALA A 35 -20.19 12.15 10.66
C ALA A 35 -20.46 11.65 9.22
N ALA A 36 -19.41 11.26 8.49
CA ALA A 36 -19.44 10.86 7.09
C ALA A 36 -18.31 9.84 6.82
N PRO A 37 -18.37 9.07 5.73
CA PRO A 37 -17.27 8.17 5.38
C PRO A 37 -16.04 8.95 4.92
N GLY A 38 -14.87 8.29 4.93
CA GLY A 38 -13.64 8.89 4.43
C GLY A 38 -13.15 10.10 5.23
N THR A 39 -13.50 10.22 6.51
CA THR A 39 -13.17 11.34 7.41
C THR A 39 -11.70 11.77 7.33
N PHE A 40 -10.77 10.83 7.21
CA PHE A 40 -9.34 11.13 7.04
C PHE A 40 -9.08 12.11 5.87
N PHE A 41 -9.79 11.94 4.76
CA PHE A 41 -9.60 12.71 3.54
C PHE A 41 -10.29 14.08 3.58
N THR A 42 -11.06 14.42 4.62
CA THR A 42 -11.53 15.82 4.80
C THR A 42 -10.40 16.73 5.26
N THR A 43 -9.34 16.15 5.84
CA THR A 43 -8.18 16.89 6.35
C THR A 43 -6.94 16.63 5.50
N TYR A 44 -6.72 15.38 5.08
CA TYR A 44 -5.50 14.98 4.38
C TYR A 44 -5.73 14.70 2.88
N PRO A 45 -4.70 14.82 2.05
CA PRO A 45 -3.43 15.55 2.29
C PRO A 45 -3.69 17.01 2.69
N ARG A 46 -2.78 17.62 3.46
CA ARG A 46 -3.01 18.94 4.09
C ARG A 46 -3.17 20.05 3.04
N HIS A 47 -2.49 19.92 1.91
CA HIS A 47 -2.60 20.84 0.78
C HIS A 47 -3.61 20.37 -0.28
N ARG A 48 -4.47 19.41 0.09
CA ARG A 48 -5.67 18.95 -0.65
C ARG A 48 -5.44 18.36 -2.05
N GLN A 49 -4.19 18.18 -2.50
CA GLN A 49 -3.87 17.48 -3.75
C GLN A 49 -3.41 16.05 -3.48
N LEU A 50 -4.07 15.06 -4.08
CA LEU A 50 -3.67 13.66 -3.97
C LEU A 50 -2.37 13.39 -4.75
N ILE A 51 -1.53 12.52 -4.20
CA ILE A 51 -0.33 12.00 -4.89
C ILE A 51 -0.61 10.72 -5.70
N SER A 52 -1.84 10.23 -5.68
CA SER A 52 -2.32 9.05 -6.42
C SER A 52 -2.64 9.41 -7.87
N ILE A 53 -2.29 8.51 -8.78
CA ILE A 53 -2.50 8.69 -10.21
C ILE A 53 -3.96 8.40 -10.57
N ASN A 54 -4.52 9.23 -11.45
CA ASN A 54 -5.82 9.00 -12.07
C ASN A 54 -5.73 9.25 -13.58
N LYS A 55 -5.22 8.27 -14.31
CA LYS A 55 -5.10 8.34 -15.77
C LYS A 55 -6.34 7.73 -16.42
N VAL A 56 -7.29 8.58 -16.78
CA VAL A 56 -8.56 8.18 -17.41
C VAL A 56 -8.36 7.64 -18.83
N TRP A 57 -7.44 8.24 -19.59
CA TRP A 57 -7.21 7.89 -21.00
C TRP A 57 -5.97 7.00 -21.13
N THR A 58 -6.21 5.69 -21.15
CA THR A 58 -5.16 4.65 -21.19
C THR A 58 -4.91 4.09 -22.60
N GLY A 59 -5.83 4.35 -23.54
CA GLY A 59 -5.84 3.69 -24.85
C GLY A 59 -6.52 2.32 -24.87
N SER A 60 -7.07 1.85 -23.73
CA SER A 60 -7.75 0.56 -23.61
C SER A 60 -9.22 0.71 -23.20
N GLN A 61 -10.07 -0.18 -23.72
CA GLN A 61 -11.46 -0.33 -23.27
C GLN A 61 -11.61 -1.41 -22.19
N ASP A 62 -10.55 -2.17 -21.90
CA ASP A 62 -10.58 -3.23 -20.89
C ASP A 62 -10.66 -2.60 -19.49
N PRO A 63 -11.71 -2.90 -18.70
CA PRO A 63 -11.91 -2.30 -17.40
C PRO A 63 -10.84 -2.70 -16.38
N GLU A 64 -10.31 -3.93 -16.46
CA GLU A 64 -9.27 -4.40 -15.54
C GLU A 64 -7.92 -3.78 -15.87
N TYR A 65 -7.55 -3.71 -17.14
CA TYR A 65 -6.33 -3.01 -17.57
C TYR A 65 -6.34 -1.55 -17.12
N ASN A 66 -7.48 -0.89 -17.25
CA ASN A 66 -7.65 0.52 -16.87
C ASN A 66 -7.39 0.76 -15.37
N LEU A 67 -7.64 -0.24 -14.52
CA LEU A 67 -7.33 -0.18 -13.09
C LEU A 67 -5.81 -0.17 -12.80
N ARG A 68 -4.93 -0.46 -13.76
CA ARG A 68 -3.47 -0.23 -13.61
C ARG A 68 -3.11 1.25 -13.45
N ALA A 69 -3.90 2.13 -14.04
CA ALA A 69 -3.66 3.57 -14.06
C ALA A 69 -4.71 4.38 -13.28
N ASP A 70 -5.70 3.70 -12.70
CA ASP A 70 -6.64 4.25 -11.72
C ASP A 70 -6.20 3.84 -10.31
N TRP A 71 -5.65 4.80 -9.56
CA TRP A 71 -5.15 4.54 -8.23
C TRP A 71 -6.13 4.85 -7.08
N ASN A 72 -7.37 5.19 -7.39
CA ASN A 72 -8.33 5.76 -6.44
C ASN A 72 -9.62 4.94 -6.34
N SER A 73 -10.04 4.26 -7.40
CA SER A 73 -11.23 3.40 -7.37
C SER A 73 -11.07 2.23 -6.40
N LEU A 74 -12.09 2.02 -5.59
CA LEU A 74 -12.39 0.75 -4.93
C LEU A 74 -12.93 -0.24 -5.97
N LEU A 75 -12.78 -1.53 -5.69
CA LEU A 75 -13.30 -2.60 -6.52
C LEU A 75 -14.83 -2.66 -6.38
N THR A 76 -15.53 -2.60 -7.50
CA THR A 76 -16.99 -2.59 -7.58
C THR A 76 -17.44 -3.10 -8.95
N ASP A 77 -18.61 -3.72 -8.98
CA ASP A 77 -19.28 -4.14 -10.22
C ASP A 77 -20.11 -2.99 -10.84
N ASP A 78 -20.29 -1.88 -10.12
CA ASP A 78 -20.99 -0.69 -10.62
C ASP A 78 -20.02 0.27 -11.34
N PRO A 79 -20.07 0.38 -12.68
CA PRO A 79 -19.19 1.26 -13.44
C PRO A 79 -19.42 2.76 -13.17
N ALA A 80 -20.56 3.15 -12.57
CA ALA A 80 -20.81 4.52 -12.14
C ALA A 80 -19.91 4.91 -10.96
N LEU A 81 -19.55 3.94 -10.11
CA LEU A 81 -18.67 4.10 -8.94
C LEU A 81 -17.17 3.91 -9.27
N LEU A 82 -16.77 4.24 -10.50
CA LEU A 82 -15.36 4.36 -10.87
C LEU A 82 -14.90 5.82 -10.74
N PHE A 83 -13.71 6.02 -10.16
CA PHE A 83 -13.15 7.32 -9.82
C PHE A 83 -12.94 8.23 -11.05
N LYS A 84 -12.77 7.66 -12.25
CA LYS A 84 -12.77 8.41 -13.52
C LYS A 84 -14.00 9.30 -13.73
N ASN A 85 -15.14 8.96 -13.10
CA ASN A 85 -16.38 9.73 -13.16
C ASN A 85 -16.41 10.90 -12.16
N TYR A 86 -15.42 10.98 -11.26
CA TYR A 86 -15.31 12.01 -10.23
C TYR A 86 -14.27 13.06 -10.62
N SER A 87 -13.15 12.65 -11.23
CA SER A 87 -12.09 13.56 -11.67
C SER A 87 -11.46 13.09 -12.98
N SER A 88 -11.08 14.03 -13.84
CA SER A 88 -10.25 13.79 -15.03
C SER A 88 -8.79 14.23 -14.85
N ARG A 89 -8.47 14.80 -13.67
CA ARG A 89 -7.11 15.24 -13.31
C ARG A 89 -6.23 14.04 -13.04
N TYR A 90 -4.97 14.11 -13.48
CA TYR A 90 -3.97 13.08 -13.22
C TYR A 90 -3.61 12.96 -11.73
N PHE A 91 -3.53 14.10 -11.04
CA PHE A 91 -3.46 14.21 -9.57
C PHE A 91 -4.73 14.95 -9.10
N PRO A 92 -5.75 14.22 -8.63
CA PRO A 92 -7.05 14.79 -8.24
C PRO A 92 -6.99 15.62 -6.96
N SER A 93 -8.04 16.41 -6.73
CA SER A 93 -8.30 16.99 -5.41
C SER A 93 -8.72 15.91 -4.42
N ALA A 94 -8.33 16.04 -3.16
CA ALA A 94 -8.81 15.21 -2.06
C ALA A 94 -10.33 15.30 -1.89
N ASP A 95 -10.95 16.42 -2.26
CA ASP A 95 -12.40 16.61 -2.18
C ASP A 95 -13.16 15.70 -3.17
N ASP A 96 -12.57 15.37 -4.31
CA ASP A 96 -13.13 14.40 -5.25
C ASP A 96 -13.20 13.01 -4.60
N LEU A 97 -12.20 12.65 -3.79
CA LEU A 97 -12.17 11.39 -3.05
C LEU A 97 -13.17 11.36 -1.89
N VAL A 98 -13.37 12.48 -1.19
CA VAL A 98 -14.42 12.60 -0.18
C VAL A 98 -15.81 12.37 -0.80
N ARG A 99 -16.10 13.03 -1.93
CA ARG A 99 -17.36 12.85 -2.66
C ARG A 99 -17.53 11.41 -3.16
N TYR A 100 -16.47 10.82 -3.72
CA TYR A 100 -16.46 9.43 -4.16
C TYR A 100 -16.81 8.45 -3.04
N LEU A 101 -16.15 8.55 -1.88
CA LEU A 101 -16.39 7.64 -0.76
C LEU A 101 -17.78 7.83 -0.14
N ALA A 102 -18.34 9.04 -0.18
CA ALA A 102 -19.72 9.31 0.23
C ALA A 102 -20.75 8.60 -0.66
N ASP A 103 -20.54 8.60 -1.97
CA ASP A 103 -21.41 7.88 -2.91
C ASP A 103 -21.24 6.37 -2.80
N PHE A 104 -19.99 5.89 -2.65
CA PHE A 104 -19.69 4.47 -2.49
C PHE A 104 -20.33 3.88 -1.22
N ALA A 105 -20.45 4.66 -0.15
CA ALA A 105 -21.03 4.20 1.11
C ALA A 105 -22.56 4.07 1.09
N ARG A 106 -23.25 4.57 0.05
CA ARG A 106 -24.71 4.53 0.00
C ARG A 106 -25.22 3.09 -0.05
N GLY A 107 -26.17 2.78 0.82
CA GLY A 107 -26.75 1.43 0.93
C GLY A 107 -25.97 0.47 1.82
N LEU A 108 -24.78 0.84 2.33
CA LEU A 108 -24.03 0.03 3.27
C LEU A 108 -24.50 0.27 4.72
N ASN A 109 -24.43 -0.76 5.57
CA ASN A 109 -24.71 -0.65 7.00
C ASN A 109 -23.56 0.04 7.77
N VAL A 110 -23.54 1.38 7.74
CA VAL A 110 -22.56 2.21 8.44
C VAL A 110 -23.21 3.02 9.56
N ARG A 111 -22.63 2.95 10.76
CA ARG A 111 -22.97 3.79 11.90
C ARG A 111 -21.95 4.92 12.05
N TYR A 112 -22.33 6.11 11.62
CA TYR A 112 -21.54 7.33 11.76
C TYR A 112 -21.57 7.88 13.18
N SER A 113 -20.68 8.83 13.47
CA SER A 113 -20.53 9.49 14.77
C SER A 113 -20.41 8.50 15.93
N THR A 114 -19.79 7.36 15.66
CA THR A 114 -19.61 6.25 16.60
C THR A 114 -18.11 5.98 16.78
N PRO A 115 -17.38 6.85 17.49
CA PRO A 115 -15.96 6.61 17.75
C PRO A 115 -15.80 5.34 18.60
N VAL A 116 -14.90 4.45 18.18
CA VAL A 116 -14.54 3.27 18.96
C VAL A 116 -13.49 3.66 19.99
N THR A 117 -13.85 3.61 21.27
CA THR A 117 -13.00 4.05 22.39
C THR A 117 -12.64 2.90 23.33
N SER A 118 -13.29 1.75 23.20
CA SER A 118 -12.96 0.53 23.95
C SER A 118 -13.25 -0.72 23.13
N ILE A 119 -12.32 -1.65 23.13
CA ILE A 119 -12.39 -2.95 22.49
C ILE A 119 -11.83 -3.95 23.49
N GLY A 120 -12.71 -4.84 23.95
CA GLY A 120 -12.35 -5.98 24.78
C GLY A 120 -12.82 -7.27 24.14
N ARG A 121 -12.44 -8.38 24.75
CA ARG A 121 -12.81 -9.70 24.31
C ARG A 121 -13.04 -10.65 25.48
N ASP A 122 -14.17 -11.34 25.41
CA ASP A 122 -14.47 -12.52 26.24
C ASP A 122 -14.51 -13.78 25.36
N SER A 123 -15.70 -14.34 25.12
CA SER A 123 -15.98 -15.27 24.02
C SER A 123 -16.04 -14.55 22.67
N ASP A 124 -16.69 -13.38 22.61
CA ASP A 124 -16.83 -12.53 21.43
C ASP A 124 -16.11 -11.20 21.67
N PHE A 125 -15.95 -10.39 20.63
CA PHE A 125 -15.49 -9.01 20.79
C PHE A 125 -16.62 -8.13 21.32
N VAL A 126 -16.27 -7.24 22.26
CA VAL A 126 -17.18 -6.22 22.81
C VAL A 126 -16.61 -4.83 22.52
N ILE A 127 -17.31 -4.07 21.69
CA ILE A 127 -16.94 -2.73 21.25
C ILE A 127 -17.81 -1.73 21.98
N ASN A 128 -17.20 -0.73 22.62
CA ASN A 128 -17.88 0.31 23.40
C ASN A 128 -18.87 -0.27 24.44
N GLY A 129 -18.52 -1.43 25.01
CA GLY A 129 -19.31 -2.14 26.03
C GLY A 129 -20.69 -2.66 25.60
N THR A 130 -21.10 -2.46 24.34
CA THR A 130 -22.50 -2.66 23.92
C THR A 130 -22.67 -3.34 22.56
N ILE A 131 -21.67 -3.28 21.68
CA ILE A 131 -21.73 -3.88 20.35
C ILE A 131 -20.90 -5.15 20.37
N HIS A 132 -21.52 -6.29 20.07
CA HIS A 132 -20.87 -7.58 20.09
C HIS A 132 -20.59 -8.06 18.66
N ALA A 133 -19.43 -8.67 18.43
CA ALA A 133 -19.09 -9.27 17.15
C ALA A 133 -18.22 -10.52 17.30
N LYS A 134 -18.46 -11.53 16.46
CA LYS A 134 -17.61 -12.74 16.43
C LYS A 134 -16.22 -12.44 15.87
N ARG A 135 -16.15 -11.51 14.91
CA ARG A 135 -14.92 -11.11 14.22
C ARG A 135 -14.87 -9.60 14.06
N VAL A 136 -13.69 -9.02 14.27
CA VAL A 136 -13.45 -7.59 14.12
C VAL A 136 -12.42 -7.38 13.02
N ILE A 137 -12.74 -6.50 12.06
CA ILE A 137 -11.82 -6.04 11.05
C ILE A 137 -11.45 -4.59 11.35
N VAL A 138 -10.19 -4.36 11.69
CA VAL A 138 -9.64 -3.04 11.96
C VAL A 138 -9.21 -2.41 10.64
N ALA A 139 -9.96 -1.41 10.19
CA ALA A 139 -9.76 -0.68 8.93
C ALA A 139 -9.51 0.83 9.18
N THR A 140 -8.96 1.16 10.34
CA THR A 140 -8.72 2.55 10.80
C THR A 140 -7.54 3.23 10.11
N GLY A 141 -6.71 2.46 9.42
CA GLY A 141 -5.42 2.93 8.91
C GLY A 141 -4.44 3.30 10.03
N VAL A 142 -3.37 4.01 9.66
CA VAL A 142 -2.45 4.63 10.61
C VAL A 142 -2.97 6.02 10.97
N SER A 143 -3.77 6.10 12.03
CA SER A 143 -4.57 7.30 12.38
C SER A 143 -3.86 8.28 13.32
N GLN A 144 -2.78 7.86 13.99
CA GLN A 144 -2.08 8.70 14.97
C GLN A 144 -0.75 9.19 14.41
N LEU A 145 -0.40 10.47 14.61
CA LEU A 145 0.93 10.97 14.24
C LEU A 145 2.03 10.25 15.03
N TYR A 146 3.06 9.77 14.35
CA TYR A 146 4.23 9.17 14.97
C TYR A 146 5.14 10.26 15.55
N VAL A 147 5.33 10.27 16.87
CA VAL A 147 6.22 11.23 17.55
C VAL A 147 7.55 10.53 17.85
N PRO A 148 8.67 10.96 17.24
CA PRO A 148 9.97 10.35 17.52
C PRO A 148 10.46 10.72 18.94
N PRO A 149 11.30 9.88 19.57
CA PRO A 149 11.86 10.14 20.89
C PRO A 149 13.00 11.16 20.82
N ILE A 150 12.67 12.42 20.57
CA ILE A 150 13.59 13.55 20.54
C ILE A 150 13.36 14.39 21.81
N GLU A 151 14.41 14.85 22.46
CA GLU A 151 14.27 15.73 23.63
C GLU A 151 13.65 17.08 23.21
N GLY A 152 12.59 17.49 23.90
CA GLY A 152 11.84 18.72 23.58
C GLY A 152 10.93 18.63 22.35
N VAL A 153 10.66 17.42 21.83
CA VAL A 153 9.81 17.21 20.64
C VAL A 153 8.40 17.77 20.79
N GLU A 154 7.86 17.83 22.00
CA GLU A 154 6.56 18.40 22.33
C GLU A 154 6.46 19.91 22.09
N LEU A 155 7.60 20.59 21.93
CA LEU A 155 7.67 22.00 21.58
C LEU A 155 7.40 22.26 20.09
N ALA A 156 7.60 21.24 19.25
CA ALA A 156 7.41 21.34 17.81
C ALA A 156 5.93 21.27 17.44
N GLU A 157 5.58 21.96 16.36
CA GLU A 157 4.25 21.90 15.77
C GLU A 157 4.04 20.58 15.07
N ARG A 158 2.81 20.10 15.10
CA ARG A 158 2.46 18.80 14.52
C ARG A 158 1.87 18.99 13.13
N TYR A 159 2.20 18.10 12.19
CA TYR A 159 1.68 18.14 10.81
C TYR A 159 0.14 18.14 10.73
N ASP A 160 -0.53 17.50 11.70
CA ASP A 160 -2.00 17.43 11.75
C ASP A 160 -2.68 18.75 12.17
N THR A 161 -1.94 19.67 12.80
CA THR A 161 -2.50 20.91 13.35
C THR A 161 -1.83 22.19 12.84
N VAL A 162 -0.62 22.11 12.30
CA VAL A 162 0.12 23.27 11.79
C VAL A 162 -0.68 23.99 10.69
N SER A 163 -0.54 25.31 10.64
CA SER A 163 -1.17 26.12 9.59
C SER A 163 -0.73 25.66 8.20
N VAL A 164 -1.67 25.67 7.27
CA VAL A 164 -1.43 25.43 5.84
C VAL A 164 -1.43 26.73 5.04
N ASP A 165 -1.70 27.86 5.71
CA ASP A 165 -1.63 29.18 5.09
C ASP A 165 -0.15 29.61 5.00
N PRO A 166 0.41 29.78 3.79
CA PRO A 166 1.80 30.16 3.63
C PRO A 166 2.10 31.55 4.21
N ASP A 167 1.11 32.44 4.36
CA ASP A 167 1.31 33.79 4.91
C ASP A 167 1.69 33.77 6.40
N ASP A 168 1.34 32.70 7.13
CA ASP A 168 1.75 32.49 8.53
C ASP A 168 3.26 32.22 8.69
N PHE A 169 3.98 32.03 7.59
CA PHE A 169 5.41 31.68 7.54
C PHE A 169 6.27 32.75 6.87
N VAL A 170 5.71 33.92 6.55
CA VAL A 170 6.42 34.99 5.83
C VAL A 170 7.73 35.35 6.53
N ASN A 171 8.83 35.24 5.78
CA ASN A 171 10.19 35.57 6.18
C ASN A 171 10.69 34.81 7.42
N GLN A 172 10.08 33.66 7.75
CA GLN A 172 10.48 32.80 8.87
C GLN A 172 11.48 31.73 8.44
N ARG A 173 12.32 31.27 9.37
CA ARG A 173 13.17 30.08 9.25
C ARG A 173 12.41 28.87 9.79
N VAL A 174 12.17 27.88 8.94
CA VAL A 174 11.34 26.71 9.25
C VAL A 174 12.17 25.43 9.17
N LEU A 175 12.14 24.64 10.23
CA LEU A 175 12.62 23.25 10.22
C LEU A 175 11.44 22.29 10.04
N ILE A 176 11.49 21.44 9.02
CA ILE A 176 10.55 20.34 8.82
C ILE A 176 11.27 19.03 9.12
N VAL A 177 10.75 18.28 10.09
CA VAL A 177 11.31 17.00 10.55
C VAL A 177 10.63 15.86 9.81
N GLY A 178 11.41 15.11 9.03
CA GLY A 178 10.95 14.04 8.14
C GLY A 178 11.42 14.27 6.71
N LYS A 179 11.56 13.17 5.93
CA LYS A 179 11.95 13.21 4.51
C LYS A 179 11.05 12.34 3.63
N GLY A 180 9.77 12.24 4.01
CA GLY A 180 8.72 11.58 3.22
C GLY A 180 7.83 12.58 2.48
N ASN A 181 6.81 12.08 1.78
CA ASN A 181 5.93 12.92 0.95
C ASN A 181 5.31 14.11 1.70
N SER A 182 4.83 13.92 2.94
CA SER A 182 4.23 15.02 3.74
C SER A 182 5.23 16.13 4.07
N ALA A 183 6.49 15.79 4.34
CA ALA A 183 7.51 16.80 4.63
C ALA A 183 7.80 17.66 3.41
N PHE A 184 7.90 17.03 2.24
CA PHE A 184 8.16 17.71 0.98
C PHE A 184 6.94 18.47 0.43
N GLU A 185 5.73 17.95 0.65
CA GLU A 185 4.48 18.67 0.36
C GLU A 185 4.40 19.97 1.17
N THR A 186 4.66 19.90 2.48
CA THR A 186 4.69 21.09 3.34
C THR A 186 5.84 22.02 2.97
N ALA A 187 7.02 21.50 2.67
CA ALA A 187 8.15 22.32 2.26
C ALA A 187 7.82 23.09 0.97
N ASP A 188 7.27 22.42 -0.03
CA ASP A 188 6.91 23.01 -1.32
C ASP A 188 5.88 24.13 -1.18
N ALA A 189 4.85 23.92 -0.35
CA ALA A 189 3.84 24.92 -0.06
C ALA A 189 4.38 26.20 0.61
N LEU A 190 5.55 26.13 1.25
CA LEU A 190 6.15 27.25 1.98
C LEU A 190 7.29 27.95 1.22
N ILE A 191 7.73 27.43 0.07
CA ILE A 191 8.90 27.95 -0.67
C ILE A 191 8.75 29.44 -1.02
N GLU A 192 7.53 29.88 -1.33
CA GLU A 192 7.27 31.26 -1.77
C GLU A 192 7.32 32.28 -0.63
N THR A 193 7.11 31.87 0.63
CA THR A 193 6.91 32.79 1.76
C THR A 193 7.97 32.67 2.86
N ALA A 194 8.45 31.46 3.16
CA ALA A 194 9.46 31.26 4.19
C ALA A 194 10.84 31.77 3.72
N ALA A 195 11.61 32.36 4.64
CA ALA A 195 12.97 32.82 4.33
C ALA A 195 13.93 31.65 4.11
N VAL A 196 13.86 30.63 4.97
CA VAL A 196 14.72 29.45 4.94
C VAL A 196 13.90 28.24 5.32
N ILE A 197 13.95 27.19 4.51
CA ILE A 197 13.35 25.90 4.86
C ILE A 197 14.44 24.84 4.90
N HIS A 198 14.54 24.16 6.03
CA HIS A 198 15.34 22.95 6.14
C HIS A 198 14.43 21.74 6.32
N VAL A 199 14.65 20.71 5.50
CA VAL A 199 14.00 19.40 5.64
C VAL A 199 15.02 18.41 6.16
N ALA A 200 14.78 17.81 7.33
CA ALA A 200 15.79 17.03 8.04
C ALA A 200 15.34 15.61 8.39
N GLY A 201 16.26 14.65 8.32
CA GLY A 201 16.02 13.31 8.82
C GLY A 201 17.24 12.39 8.75
N PRO A 202 17.22 11.23 9.44
CA PRO A 202 18.41 10.41 9.67
C PRO A 202 18.84 9.56 8.48
N HIS A 203 18.02 9.42 7.44
CA HIS A 203 18.27 8.54 6.30
C HIS A 203 18.30 9.34 5.00
N SER A 204 19.08 8.92 4.01
CA SER A 204 19.04 9.53 2.67
C SER A 204 17.64 9.42 2.05
N ILE A 205 17.32 10.38 1.19
CA ILE A 205 16.07 10.37 0.43
C ILE A 205 16.10 9.16 -0.50
N LYS A 206 15.01 8.40 -0.49
CA LYS A 206 14.71 7.43 -1.55
C LYS A 206 13.64 8.02 -2.45
N LEU A 207 13.80 7.84 -3.75
CA LEU A 207 12.87 8.35 -4.76
C LEU A 207 11.95 7.22 -5.21
N ALA A 208 10.65 7.52 -5.32
CA ALA A 208 9.63 6.52 -5.60
C ALA A 208 9.79 5.90 -7.00
N TRP A 209 10.33 6.64 -7.98
CA TRP A 209 10.59 6.10 -9.32
C TRP A 209 11.78 5.13 -9.38
N GLN A 210 12.69 5.19 -8.40
CA GLN A 210 13.83 4.29 -8.30
C GLN A 210 13.45 3.03 -7.52
N SER A 211 12.81 3.24 -6.37
CA SER A 211 12.43 2.14 -5.47
C SER A 211 11.11 1.45 -5.80
N HIS A 212 10.33 2.01 -6.74
CA HIS A 212 8.95 1.62 -7.06
C HIS A 212 7.96 1.61 -5.88
N TYR A 213 8.37 2.12 -4.71
CA TYR A 213 7.54 2.24 -3.52
C TYR A 213 7.01 3.68 -3.39
N VAL A 214 5.69 3.84 -3.53
CA VAL A 214 5.01 5.16 -3.53
C VAL A 214 5.14 5.92 -2.20
N GLY A 215 5.49 5.24 -1.11
CA GLY A 215 5.71 5.87 0.20
C GLY A 215 7.06 6.59 0.31
N HIS A 216 7.99 6.34 -0.61
CA HIS A 216 9.17 7.16 -0.81
C HIS A 216 8.80 8.46 -1.55
N LEU A 217 9.75 9.39 -1.64
CA LEU A 217 9.46 10.73 -2.16
C LEU A 217 9.04 10.65 -3.65
N ARG A 218 7.84 11.14 -3.93
CA ARG A 218 7.23 11.17 -5.26
C ARG A 218 7.59 12.45 -6.00
N ALA A 219 7.82 12.34 -7.31
CA ALA A 219 8.16 13.46 -8.19
C ALA A 219 7.22 14.67 -8.10
N VAL A 220 5.93 14.45 -7.84
CA VAL A 220 4.94 15.52 -7.65
C VAL A 220 5.30 16.47 -6.49
N ASN A 221 6.08 16.02 -5.51
CA ASN A 221 6.53 16.80 -4.36
C ASN A 221 8.04 17.14 -4.44
N ASN A 222 8.68 17.02 -5.60
CA ASN A 222 10.14 17.18 -5.71
C ASN A 222 10.62 18.60 -5.94
N ASN A 223 9.74 19.55 -6.24
CA ASN A 223 10.13 20.91 -6.61
C ASN A 223 11.05 21.57 -5.56
N PHE A 224 10.86 21.27 -4.27
CA PHE A 224 11.78 21.66 -3.20
C PHE A 224 13.26 21.26 -3.43
N LEU A 225 13.52 20.09 -4.01
CA LEU A 225 14.89 19.62 -4.28
C LEU A 225 15.63 20.53 -5.26
N ASP A 226 14.92 21.13 -6.23
CA ASP A 226 15.52 22.06 -7.18
C ASP A 226 16.01 23.31 -6.45
N THR A 227 15.20 23.87 -5.55
CA THR A 227 15.58 25.03 -4.73
C THR A 227 16.78 24.76 -3.82
N TYR A 228 16.93 23.54 -3.31
CA TYR A 228 18.11 23.12 -2.56
C TYR A 228 19.37 23.06 -3.43
N GLN A 229 19.27 22.43 -4.61
CA GLN A 229 20.42 22.27 -5.50
C GLN A 229 20.85 23.60 -6.14
N LEU A 230 19.89 24.46 -6.48
CA LEU A 230 20.13 25.80 -7.03
C LEU A 230 20.45 26.86 -5.97
N LYS A 231 20.60 26.47 -4.70
CA LYS A 231 21.03 27.34 -3.57
C LYS A 231 20.10 28.51 -3.27
N SER A 232 18.79 28.30 -3.42
CA SER A 232 17.75 29.28 -3.07
C SER A 232 17.36 29.22 -1.59
N GLN A 233 18.35 29.30 -0.69
CA GLN A 233 18.18 29.32 0.78
C GLN A 233 17.52 28.09 1.44
N ASN A 234 17.21 27.04 0.67
CA ASN A 234 16.62 25.80 1.17
C ASN A 234 17.65 24.69 1.30
N ALA A 235 17.44 23.75 2.22
CA ALA A 235 18.35 22.62 2.42
C ALA A 235 17.67 21.30 2.81
N VAL A 236 18.22 20.21 2.30
CA VAL A 236 17.96 18.86 2.83
C VAL A 236 19.13 18.47 3.74
N LEU A 237 18.81 18.13 4.99
CA LEU A 237 19.80 17.75 6.00
C LEU A 237 19.74 16.24 6.29
N ASP A 238 20.89 15.59 6.18
CA ASP A 238 21.11 14.19 6.57
C ASP A 238 21.70 14.13 7.97
N GLY A 239 20.90 13.71 8.95
CA GLY A 239 21.31 13.68 10.35
C GLY A 239 20.16 13.50 11.35
N THR A 240 20.52 13.45 12.63
CA THR A 240 19.58 13.34 13.75
C THR A 240 19.40 14.69 14.42
N ILE A 241 18.18 14.93 14.88
CA ILE A 241 17.87 16.00 15.81
C ILE A 241 17.96 15.39 17.21
N GLU A 242 18.87 15.91 18.03
CA GLU A 242 19.12 15.41 19.38
C GLU A 242 18.21 16.12 20.39
N GLU A 243 18.01 17.42 20.22
CA GLU A 243 17.29 18.28 21.17
C GLU A 243 16.62 19.47 20.47
N ILE A 244 15.46 19.88 20.98
CA ILE A 244 14.73 21.10 20.60
C ILE A 244 14.48 21.92 21.86
N THR A 245 14.93 23.18 21.91
CA THR A 245 14.72 24.08 23.05
C THR A 245 14.12 25.41 22.60
N ARG A 246 13.36 26.07 23.50
CA ARG A 246 12.89 27.45 23.26
C ARG A 246 14.03 28.43 23.49
N LYS A 247 14.16 29.43 22.62
CA LYS A 247 15.11 30.51 22.84
C LYS A 247 14.48 31.63 23.69
N PRO A 248 15.29 32.39 24.47
CA PRO A 248 14.79 33.53 25.24
C PRO A 248 14.17 34.66 24.39
N ASP A 249 14.63 34.82 23.15
CA ASP A 249 14.21 35.86 22.19
C ASP A 249 13.05 35.43 21.28
N GLY A 250 12.49 34.22 21.49
CA GLY A 250 11.45 33.63 20.65
C GLY A 250 12.02 32.62 19.64
N GLY A 251 11.16 31.72 19.14
CA GLY A 251 11.58 30.60 18.30
C GLY A 251 12.30 29.49 19.07
N PHE A 252 13.09 28.71 18.33
CA PHE A 252 13.66 27.45 18.77
C PHE A 252 15.14 27.32 18.41
N ARG A 253 15.89 26.64 19.27
CA ARG A 253 17.22 26.14 18.98
C ARG A 253 17.18 24.63 18.87
N VAL A 254 17.80 24.10 17.82
CA VAL A 254 17.84 22.69 17.49
C VAL A 254 19.28 22.21 17.51
N LEU A 255 19.55 21.18 18.31
CA LEU A 255 20.84 20.52 18.34
C LEU A 255 20.86 19.39 17.30
N PHE A 256 21.61 19.60 16.22
CA PHE A 256 21.64 18.71 15.07
C PHE A 256 22.98 17.97 14.94
N ARG A 257 22.91 16.67 14.65
CA ARG A 257 24.07 15.81 14.37
C ARG A 257 24.02 15.36 12.91
N TYR A 258 24.99 15.79 12.10
CA TYR A 258 25.11 15.36 10.71
C TYR A 258 25.50 13.88 10.61
N ALA A 259 24.89 13.16 9.66
CA ALA A 259 25.10 11.71 9.50
C ALA A 259 26.47 11.34 8.90
N ARG A 260 27.08 12.24 8.12
CA ARG A 260 28.28 11.95 7.31
C ARG A 260 29.57 12.59 7.85
N THR A 261 29.53 13.22 9.02
CA THR A 261 30.69 13.92 9.57
C THR A 261 30.98 13.48 10.99
N VAL A 262 32.26 13.41 11.34
CA VAL A 262 32.74 13.26 12.74
C VAL A 262 32.65 14.60 13.48
N GLU A 263 31.83 15.53 12.99
CA GLU A 263 31.75 16.90 13.50
C GLU A 263 30.97 16.95 14.82
N ASN A 264 31.26 18.00 15.59
CA ASN A 264 30.51 18.36 16.77
C ASN A 264 29.05 18.65 16.42
N LEU A 265 28.18 18.49 17.41
CA LEU A 265 26.79 18.92 17.32
C LEU A 265 26.70 20.38 16.88
N ARG A 266 25.74 20.69 16.03
CA ARG A 266 25.49 22.02 15.49
C ARG A 266 24.20 22.57 16.08
N GLU A 267 24.31 23.76 16.67
CA GLU A 267 23.15 24.56 17.07
C GLU A 267 22.60 25.29 15.83
N LEU A 268 21.33 25.07 15.53
CA LEU A 268 20.60 25.70 14.44
C LEU A 268 19.36 26.39 14.98
N ASP A 269 19.17 27.67 14.65
CA ASP A 269 18.03 28.47 15.12
C ASP A 269 16.93 28.54 14.05
N TYR A 270 15.69 28.39 14.51
CA TYR A 270 14.47 28.40 13.69
C TYR A 270 13.35 29.17 14.39
N ASP A 271 12.46 29.77 13.62
CA ASP A 271 11.24 30.37 14.14
C ASP A 271 10.17 29.30 14.38
N ARG A 272 10.16 28.25 13.54
CA ARG A 272 9.17 27.16 13.55
C ARG A 272 9.86 25.81 13.39
N VAL A 273 9.33 24.79 14.08
CA VAL A 273 9.73 23.40 13.91
C VAL A 273 8.47 22.55 13.70
N ILE A 274 8.39 21.80 12.61
CA ILE A 274 7.19 21.07 12.17
C ILE A 274 7.51 19.57 12.09
N LEU A 275 6.70 18.74 12.72
CA LEU A 275 6.83 17.27 12.72
C LEU A 275 6.03 16.64 11.58
N CYS A 276 6.72 16.32 10.48
CA CYS A 276 6.20 15.55 9.34
C CYS A 276 6.75 14.10 9.37
N THR A 277 6.63 13.45 10.53
CA THR A 277 7.31 12.18 10.88
C THR A 277 6.50 10.92 10.56
N GLY A 278 5.38 11.08 9.85
CA GLY A 278 4.48 9.99 9.46
C GLY A 278 3.50 9.60 10.57
N PHE A 279 2.80 8.48 10.35
CA PHE A 279 1.72 8.00 11.21
C PHE A 279 1.99 6.58 11.75
N GLN A 280 1.25 6.22 12.78
CA GLN A 280 1.22 4.93 13.46
C GLN A 280 -0.21 4.47 13.74
N PHE A 281 -0.38 3.18 13.99
CA PHE A 281 -1.62 2.58 14.45
C PHE A 281 -1.98 3.06 15.87
N ASP A 282 -3.26 3.33 16.10
CA ASP A 282 -3.78 3.67 17.42
C ASP A 282 -4.28 2.42 18.15
N ALA A 283 -3.45 1.91 19.06
CA ALA A 283 -3.80 0.77 19.92
C ALA A 283 -4.47 1.19 21.24
N THR A 284 -4.73 2.48 21.48
CA THR A 284 -5.30 2.95 22.76
C THR A 284 -6.71 2.42 23.05
N PRO A 285 -7.60 2.16 22.07
CA PRO A 285 -8.93 1.60 22.36
C PRO A 285 -8.90 0.14 22.84
N PHE A 286 -7.80 -0.60 22.66
CA PHE A 286 -7.74 -2.04 22.95
C PHE A 286 -7.27 -2.29 24.39
N ASP A 287 -8.08 -3.02 25.15
CA ASP A 287 -7.66 -3.56 26.44
C ASP A 287 -6.76 -4.80 26.27
N ASP A 288 -6.22 -5.31 27.38
CA ASP A 288 -5.26 -6.43 27.37
C ASP A 288 -5.81 -7.71 26.74
N SER A 289 -7.13 -7.93 26.74
CA SER A 289 -7.77 -9.12 26.17
C SER A 289 -7.89 -9.08 24.65
N ALA A 290 -7.80 -7.89 24.05
CA ALA A 290 -7.95 -7.67 22.62
C ALA A 290 -6.79 -6.90 21.97
N ARG A 291 -5.72 -6.58 22.72
CA ARG A 291 -4.61 -5.78 22.21
C ARG A 291 -3.75 -6.57 21.20
N PRO A 292 -3.65 -6.12 19.93
CA PRO A 292 -2.79 -6.78 18.97
C PRO A 292 -1.31 -6.49 19.28
N ALA A 293 -0.44 -7.47 19.02
CA ALA A 293 1.01 -7.27 19.00
C ALA A 293 1.36 -6.22 17.94
N LEU A 294 2.30 -5.33 18.28
CA LEU A 294 2.74 -4.26 17.39
C LEU A 294 4.17 -4.49 16.93
N VAL A 295 4.47 -4.05 15.71
CA VAL A 295 5.77 -4.22 15.06
C VAL A 295 6.16 -2.95 14.30
N ILE A 296 7.43 -2.89 13.87
CA ILE A 296 7.99 -1.78 13.09
C ILE A 296 7.89 -0.47 13.89
N LYS A 297 8.50 -0.45 15.09
CA LYS A 297 8.46 0.67 16.05
C LYS A 297 7.03 0.98 16.51
N ASP A 298 6.25 -0.07 16.78
CA ASP A 298 4.86 0.00 17.20
C ASP A 298 3.92 0.71 16.22
N ARG A 299 4.32 0.82 14.94
CA ARG A 299 3.56 1.55 13.93
C ARG A 299 2.45 0.73 13.29
N PHE A 300 2.57 -0.59 13.33
CA PHE A 300 1.62 -1.49 12.69
C PHE A 300 1.30 -2.68 13.58
N PRO A 301 0.07 -3.20 13.51
CA PRO A 301 -0.27 -4.48 14.10
C PRO A 301 0.40 -5.62 13.34
N GLU A 302 0.93 -6.60 14.06
CA GLU A 302 1.55 -7.79 13.50
C GLU A 302 0.51 -8.78 13.00
N GLN A 303 0.70 -9.28 11.78
CA GLN A 303 -0.30 -10.04 11.04
C GLN A 303 0.24 -11.35 10.49
N THR A 304 -0.59 -12.38 10.54
CA THR A 304 -0.42 -13.63 9.79
C THR A 304 -0.56 -13.39 8.27
N PRO A 305 -0.19 -14.35 7.41
CA PRO A 305 -0.45 -14.25 5.98
C PRO A 305 -1.92 -14.12 5.58
N ALA A 306 -2.84 -14.41 6.51
CA ALA A 306 -4.28 -14.25 6.33
C ALA A 306 -4.80 -12.88 6.80
N PHE A 307 -3.91 -11.92 7.09
CA PHE A 307 -4.22 -10.60 7.65
C PHE A 307 -4.88 -10.63 9.05
N GLU A 308 -4.81 -11.77 9.73
CA GLU A 308 -5.27 -11.94 11.11
C GLU A 308 -4.18 -11.50 12.09
N SER A 309 -4.56 -10.93 13.23
CA SER A 309 -3.66 -10.71 14.35
C SER A 309 -2.95 -12.00 14.74
N VAL A 310 -1.65 -11.92 14.97
CA VAL A 310 -0.85 -13.09 15.42
C VAL A 310 -1.19 -13.55 16.83
N ASN A 311 -1.79 -12.69 17.67
CA ASN A 311 -2.07 -12.97 19.08
C ASN A 311 -3.54 -12.81 19.48
N VAL A 312 -4.41 -12.28 18.62
CA VAL A 312 -5.84 -12.09 18.90
C VAL A 312 -6.71 -12.75 17.81
N PRO A 313 -7.12 -14.02 17.99
CA PRO A 313 -7.87 -14.76 16.96
C PRO A 313 -9.18 -14.07 16.52
N GLY A 314 -9.53 -14.07 15.24
CA GLY A 314 -10.75 -13.40 14.77
C GLY A 314 -10.65 -11.87 14.70
N MET A 315 -9.50 -11.28 15.04
CA MET A 315 -9.17 -9.89 14.71
C MET A 315 -8.37 -9.85 13.41
N TYR A 316 -8.87 -9.11 12.42
CA TYR A 316 -8.24 -8.95 11.10
C TYR A 316 -7.93 -7.48 10.84
N PHE A 317 -7.05 -7.24 9.87
CA PHE A 317 -6.66 -5.89 9.47
C PHE A 317 -6.88 -5.67 7.97
N ALA A 318 -7.30 -4.45 7.63
CA ALA A 318 -7.57 -4.06 6.25
C ALA A 318 -6.98 -2.69 5.93
N GLY A 319 -6.78 -2.43 4.64
CA GLY A 319 -6.28 -1.15 4.16
C GLY A 319 -4.81 -0.92 4.47
N THR A 320 -4.43 0.31 4.77
CA THR A 320 -3.02 0.67 4.98
C THR A 320 -2.35 -0.07 6.15
N LEU A 321 -3.11 -0.77 7.01
CA LEU A 321 -2.54 -1.61 8.06
C LEU A 321 -1.90 -2.89 7.51
N THR A 322 -2.36 -3.40 6.37
CA THR A 322 -1.78 -4.60 5.75
C THR A 322 -0.40 -4.34 5.17
N GLN A 323 0.03 -3.07 5.08
CA GLN A 323 1.39 -2.72 4.66
C GLN A 323 2.49 -3.29 5.56
N GLN A 324 2.14 -3.77 6.76
CA GLN A 324 3.07 -4.56 7.58
C GLN A 324 3.66 -5.75 6.81
N ARG A 325 2.87 -6.36 5.90
CA ARG A 325 3.23 -7.54 5.12
C ARG A 325 4.21 -7.24 3.98
N ASP A 326 4.24 -6.01 3.47
CA ASP A 326 5.05 -5.58 2.32
C ASP A 326 5.75 -4.23 2.56
N PHE A 327 6.06 -3.91 3.82
CA PHE A 327 6.50 -2.59 4.24
C PHE A 327 7.70 -2.09 3.42
N LYS A 328 7.52 -0.96 2.73
CA LYS A 328 8.50 -0.34 1.83
C LYS A 328 8.93 -1.22 0.64
N LYS A 329 8.13 -2.22 0.29
CA LYS A 329 8.40 -3.14 -0.83
C LYS A 329 7.34 -3.03 -1.91
N SER A 330 6.05 -3.05 -1.55
CA SER A 330 4.94 -3.00 -2.50
C SER A 330 3.87 -2.00 -2.08
N THR A 331 2.66 -2.08 -2.64
CA THR A 331 1.70 -0.97 -2.65
C THR A 331 0.57 -1.09 -1.63
N SER A 332 0.64 -1.99 -0.63
CA SER A 332 -0.44 -2.14 0.36
C SER A 332 -0.65 -0.91 1.26
N GLY A 333 0.27 0.06 1.21
CA GLY A 333 0.09 1.38 1.82
C GLY A 333 -0.90 2.31 1.08
N PHE A 334 -1.42 1.93 -0.09
CA PHE A 334 -2.19 2.79 -1.00
C PHE A 334 -3.44 2.09 -1.55
N ILE A 335 -4.48 2.85 -1.90
CA ILE A 335 -5.78 2.31 -2.34
C ILE A 335 -5.62 1.30 -3.50
N HIS A 336 -4.83 1.66 -4.51
CA HIS A 336 -4.58 0.81 -5.67
C HIS A 336 -3.92 -0.53 -5.35
N GLY A 337 -3.19 -0.63 -4.24
CA GLY A 337 -2.63 -1.89 -3.77
C GLY A 337 -3.59 -2.62 -2.86
N PHE A 338 -3.92 -2.01 -1.71
CA PHE A 338 -4.69 -2.69 -0.66
C PHE A 338 -6.10 -3.06 -1.09
N ARG A 339 -6.68 -2.45 -2.14
CA ARG A 339 -8.01 -2.87 -2.64
C ARG A 339 -8.03 -4.34 -3.04
N TYR A 340 -6.93 -4.87 -3.58
CA TYR A 340 -6.84 -6.30 -3.88
C TYR A 340 -6.59 -7.12 -2.61
N GLY A 341 -5.80 -6.59 -1.66
CA GLY A 341 -5.65 -7.18 -0.33
C GLY A 341 -6.99 -7.30 0.44
N VAL A 342 -7.88 -6.30 0.32
CA VAL A 342 -9.23 -6.34 0.90
C VAL A 342 -10.09 -7.41 0.24
N ARG A 343 -10.02 -7.56 -1.10
CA ARG A 343 -10.71 -8.64 -1.80
C ARG A 343 -10.17 -10.02 -1.41
N ALA A 344 -8.85 -10.14 -1.23
CA ALA A 344 -8.22 -11.36 -0.73
C ALA A 344 -8.67 -11.68 0.71
N LEU A 345 -8.68 -10.69 1.62
CA LEU A 345 -9.20 -10.85 2.98
C LEU A 345 -10.66 -11.34 2.96
N HIS A 346 -11.52 -10.73 2.15
CA HIS A 346 -12.90 -11.17 1.98
C HIS A 346 -12.99 -12.66 1.58
N ARG A 347 -12.21 -13.09 0.59
CA ARG A 347 -12.16 -14.50 0.16
C ARG A 347 -11.66 -15.43 1.27
N ILE A 348 -10.65 -15.02 2.03
CA ILE A 348 -10.13 -15.76 3.18
C ILE A 348 -11.22 -15.95 4.25
N LEU A 349 -11.97 -14.89 4.56
CA LEU A 349 -13.08 -14.94 5.50
C LEU A 349 -14.19 -15.87 5.00
N GLY A 350 -14.52 -15.81 3.71
CA GLY A 350 -15.46 -16.71 3.05
C GLY A 350 -15.07 -18.18 3.20
N THR A 351 -13.81 -18.53 2.87
CA THR A 351 -13.29 -19.90 2.99
C THR A 351 -13.35 -20.40 4.43
N ARG A 352 -12.98 -19.55 5.40
CA ARG A 352 -12.88 -19.97 6.81
C ARG A 352 -14.21 -20.11 7.51
N TYR A 353 -15.23 -19.35 7.10
CA TYR A 353 -16.42 -19.15 7.91
C TYR A 353 -17.75 -19.35 7.19
N HIS A 354 -17.73 -19.50 5.86
CA HIS A 354 -18.93 -19.57 5.03
C HIS A 354 -18.88 -20.69 3.97
N ASP A 355 -17.97 -21.66 4.11
CA ASP A 355 -17.77 -22.76 3.16
C ASP A 355 -17.64 -22.29 1.70
N ALA A 356 -17.13 -21.07 1.51
CA ALA A 356 -16.97 -20.45 0.20
C ALA A 356 -15.52 -20.60 -0.26
N PRO A 357 -15.18 -21.61 -1.09
CA PRO A 357 -13.81 -21.83 -1.52
C PRO A 357 -13.28 -20.64 -2.34
N TRP A 358 -11.96 -20.54 -2.47
CA TRP A 358 -11.35 -19.52 -3.32
C TRP A 358 -11.90 -19.62 -4.75
N PRO A 359 -12.39 -18.51 -5.36
CA PRO A 359 -12.93 -18.54 -6.70
C PRO A 359 -11.94 -19.11 -7.71
N ALA A 360 -12.39 -20.08 -8.51
CA ALA A 360 -11.54 -20.79 -9.45
C ALA A 360 -12.24 -21.05 -10.78
N ARG A 361 -11.47 -21.00 -11.88
CA ARG A 361 -11.88 -21.45 -13.21
C ARG A 361 -11.19 -22.77 -13.54
N GLU A 362 -11.92 -23.74 -14.06
CA GLU A 362 -11.31 -25.01 -14.52
C GLU A 362 -10.61 -24.83 -15.87
N LEU A 363 -9.50 -25.55 -16.03
CA LEU A 363 -8.72 -25.61 -17.28
C LEU A 363 -8.57 -27.05 -17.73
N ASP A 364 -8.31 -27.22 -19.02
CA ASP A 364 -7.82 -28.50 -19.54
C ASP A 364 -6.39 -28.76 -19.00
N LEU A 365 -6.10 -30.03 -18.68
CA LEU A 365 -4.76 -30.47 -18.29
C LEU A 365 -3.86 -30.59 -19.54
N THR A 366 -3.58 -29.45 -20.17
CA THR A 366 -2.63 -29.35 -21.29
C THR A 366 -1.66 -28.18 -21.06
N PRO A 367 -0.41 -28.31 -21.53
CA PRO A 367 0.55 -27.21 -21.44
C PRO A 367 0.04 -25.91 -22.07
N GLU A 368 -0.64 -26.02 -23.22
CA GLU A 368 -1.20 -24.91 -23.96
C GLU A 368 -2.30 -24.20 -23.18
N ALA A 369 -3.27 -24.93 -22.60
CA ALA A 369 -4.37 -24.31 -21.86
C ALA A 369 -3.89 -23.54 -20.62
N ILE A 370 -2.89 -24.06 -19.92
CA ILE A 370 -2.29 -23.41 -18.75
C ILE A 370 -1.50 -22.16 -19.18
N ALA A 371 -0.63 -22.30 -20.19
CA ALA A 371 0.18 -21.18 -20.68
C ALA A 371 -0.70 -20.05 -21.25
N ASP A 372 -1.72 -20.38 -22.05
CA ASP A 372 -2.64 -19.40 -22.63
C ASP A 372 -3.44 -18.66 -21.55
N ALA A 373 -3.87 -19.36 -20.49
CA ALA A 373 -4.54 -18.73 -19.36
C ALA A 373 -3.62 -17.75 -18.61
N ILE A 374 -2.36 -18.14 -18.39
CA ILE A 374 -1.34 -17.27 -17.77
C ILE A 374 -1.10 -16.04 -18.65
N ILE A 375 -0.83 -16.24 -19.94
CA ILE A 375 -0.57 -15.17 -20.92
C ILE A 375 -1.75 -14.20 -21.00
N ALA A 376 -2.98 -14.70 -21.04
CA ALA A 376 -4.17 -13.84 -21.07
C ALA A 376 -4.24 -12.95 -19.82
N ARG A 377 -4.03 -13.51 -18.63
CA ARG A 377 -4.12 -12.79 -17.36
C ARG A 377 -3.02 -11.75 -17.16
N ILE A 378 -1.76 -12.09 -17.39
CA ILE A 378 -0.63 -11.16 -17.17
C ILE A 378 -0.74 -9.90 -18.04
N ASN A 379 -1.35 -9.99 -19.22
CA ASN A 379 -1.49 -8.85 -20.13
C ASN A 379 -2.56 -7.82 -19.68
N VAL A 380 -3.52 -8.21 -18.82
CA VAL A 380 -4.61 -7.32 -18.38
C VAL A 380 -4.66 -7.08 -16.88
N THR A 381 -4.12 -8.00 -16.08
CA THR A 381 -4.28 -7.98 -14.62
C THR A 381 -3.82 -6.67 -14.00
N SER A 382 -4.69 -6.06 -13.20
CA SER A 382 -4.32 -4.89 -12.40
C SER A 382 -3.92 -5.28 -10.97
N ALA A 383 -4.34 -6.44 -10.49
CA ALA A 383 -3.97 -6.91 -9.16
C ALA A 383 -2.49 -7.26 -9.07
N LEU A 384 -1.96 -8.11 -9.97
CA LEU A 384 -0.54 -8.47 -9.96
C LEU A 384 0.34 -7.27 -10.32
N TRP A 385 -0.18 -6.34 -11.11
CA TRP A 385 0.49 -5.09 -11.47
C TRP A 385 0.71 -4.18 -10.26
N GLN A 386 -0.34 -3.97 -9.45
CA GLN A 386 -0.23 -3.09 -8.28
C GLN A 386 0.44 -3.81 -7.11
N GLN A 387 0.09 -5.07 -6.86
CA GLN A 387 0.59 -5.88 -5.74
C GLN A 387 1.69 -6.84 -6.19
N PHE A 388 2.65 -6.30 -6.94
CA PHE A 388 3.81 -7.04 -7.45
C PHE A 388 4.52 -7.78 -6.31
N ALA A 389 4.93 -9.03 -6.59
CA ALA A 389 5.48 -10.01 -5.65
C ALA A 389 4.62 -10.36 -4.40
N VAL A 390 3.48 -9.71 -4.17
CA VAL A 390 2.62 -9.90 -2.99
C VAL A 390 1.42 -10.79 -3.30
N LEU A 391 0.77 -10.57 -4.45
CA LEU A 391 -0.30 -11.40 -4.98
C LEU A 391 0.19 -12.21 -6.17
N ALA A 392 -0.40 -13.38 -6.37
CA ALA A 392 -0.17 -14.27 -7.50
C ALA A 392 -1.48 -14.78 -8.09
N ASP A 393 -1.49 -15.03 -9.39
CA ASP A 393 -2.45 -15.95 -9.97
C ASP A 393 -1.85 -17.37 -9.88
N VAL A 394 -2.66 -18.36 -9.50
CA VAL A 394 -2.20 -19.71 -9.16
C VAL A 394 -2.95 -20.75 -9.99
N VAL A 395 -2.23 -21.65 -10.63
CA VAL A 395 -2.78 -22.82 -11.32
C VAL A 395 -2.45 -24.07 -10.51
N THR A 396 -3.39 -24.58 -9.73
CA THR A 396 -3.23 -25.83 -8.99
C THR A 396 -3.61 -27.03 -9.84
N VAL A 397 -2.84 -28.11 -9.75
CA VAL A 397 -3.12 -29.42 -10.34
C VAL A 397 -3.34 -30.43 -9.22
N SER A 398 -4.40 -31.24 -9.31
CA SER A 398 -4.72 -32.31 -8.36
C SER A 398 -5.34 -33.48 -9.12
N GLY A 399 -4.55 -34.54 -9.34
CA GLY A 399 -4.88 -35.59 -10.29
C GLY A 399 -5.16 -35.01 -11.68
N SER A 400 -6.37 -35.24 -12.21
CA SER A 400 -6.81 -34.68 -13.50
C SER A 400 -7.45 -33.30 -13.41
N THR A 401 -7.58 -32.72 -12.21
CA THR A 401 -8.26 -31.44 -12.01
C THR A 401 -7.26 -30.30 -12.06
N VAL A 402 -7.50 -29.31 -12.92
CA VAL A 402 -6.70 -28.08 -13.01
C VAL A 402 -7.59 -26.88 -12.71
N ARG A 403 -7.14 -26.03 -11.78
CA ARG A 403 -7.88 -24.83 -11.35
C ARG A 403 -7.01 -23.61 -11.41
N TYR A 404 -7.50 -22.56 -12.07
CA TYR A 404 -6.91 -21.24 -12.11
C TYR A 404 -7.57 -20.35 -11.05
N GLN A 405 -6.81 -19.91 -10.06
CA GLN A 405 -7.24 -19.04 -8.97
C GLN A 405 -6.52 -17.70 -9.04
N GLU A 406 -7.28 -16.62 -9.15
CA GLU A 406 -6.71 -15.29 -9.29
C GLU A 406 -6.42 -14.64 -7.92
N GLU A 407 -5.35 -13.83 -7.86
CA GLU A 407 -5.06 -12.86 -6.78
C GLU A 407 -4.86 -13.44 -5.38
N VAL A 408 -4.24 -14.60 -5.30
CA VAL A 408 -3.91 -15.29 -4.06
C VAL A 408 -2.69 -14.62 -3.42
N PRO A 409 -2.73 -14.22 -2.14
CA PRO A 409 -1.53 -13.74 -1.46
C PRO A 409 -0.46 -14.84 -1.42
N VAL A 410 0.74 -14.53 -1.89
CA VAL A 410 1.84 -15.51 -2.01
C VAL A 410 2.17 -16.15 -0.66
N ALA A 411 2.18 -15.35 0.41
CA ALA A 411 2.41 -15.84 1.76
C ALA A 411 1.26 -16.72 2.27
N TYR A 412 0.01 -16.43 1.88
CA TYR A 412 -1.15 -17.26 2.26
C TYR A 412 -1.11 -18.62 1.55
N LEU A 413 -0.70 -18.65 0.28
CA LEU A 413 -0.42 -19.88 -0.44
C LEU A 413 0.72 -20.68 0.21
N ALA A 414 1.79 -20.01 0.66
CA ALA A 414 2.90 -20.65 1.36
C ALA A 414 2.48 -21.34 2.66
N ASP A 415 1.50 -20.77 3.37
CA ASP A 415 0.91 -21.34 4.58
C ASP A 415 -0.17 -22.42 4.31
N GLY A 416 -0.34 -22.85 3.06
CA GLY A 416 -1.31 -23.89 2.68
C GLY A 416 -2.74 -23.38 2.52
N GLY A 417 -2.92 -22.07 2.33
CA GLY A 417 -4.24 -21.42 2.26
C GLY A 417 -5.18 -21.88 1.14
N LEU A 418 -4.66 -22.54 0.10
CA LEU A 418 -5.47 -23.16 -0.97
C LEU A 418 -5.72 -24.67 -0.76
N GLY A 419 -5.29 -25.22 0.37
CA GLY A 419 -5.36 -26.65 0.65
C GLY A 419 -4.27 -27.45 -0.05
N VAL A 420 -4.51 -28.76 -0.21
CA VAL A 420 -3.54 -29.72 -0.76
C VAL A 420 -3.71 -29.83 -2.27
N PHE A 421 -2.59 -29.80 -2.98
CA PHE A 421 -2.48 -30.00 -4.43
C PHE A 421 -1.16 -30.69 -4.74
N ASP A 422 -1.09 -31.38 -5.88
CA ASP A 422 0.13 -32.10 -6.30
C ASP A 422 1.18 -31.13 -6.84
N LEU A 423 0.71 -30.08 -7.52
CA LEU A 423 1.55 -29.09 -8.20
C LEU A 423 0.83 -27.73 -8.25
N ALA A 424 1.57 -26.63 -8.18
CA ALA A 424 1.05 -25.31 -8.48
C ALA A 424 2.00 -24.49 -9.36
N PHE A 425 1.48 -23.87 -10.42
CA PHE A 425 2.16 -22.79 -11.14
C PHE A 425 1.71 -21.47 -10.52
N VAL A 426 2.67 -20.69 -10.01
CA VAL A 426 2.44 -19.45 -9.28
C VAL A 426 2.99 -18.31 -10.10
N THR A 427 2.10 -17.49 -10.65
CA THR A 427 2.46 -16.36 -11.52
C THR A 427 2.39 -15.05 -10.74
N THR A 428 3.51 -14.34 -10.69
CA THR A 428 3.64 -12.99 -10.11
C THR A 428 4.15 -12.02 -11.18
N LEU A 429 3.94 -10.72 -10.95
CA LEU A 429 4.76 -9.68 -11.61
C LEU A 429 5.79 -9.17 -10.60
N GLU A 430 7.04 -9.00 -11.02
CA GLU A 430 8.17 -8.66 -10.15
C GLU A 430 9.14 -7.70 -10.83
N TYR A 431 9.72 -6.79 -10.04
CA TYR A 431 10.92 -6.08 -10.47
C TYR A 431 12.14 -6.96 -10.19
N GLY A 432 13.18 -6.80 -11.01
CA GLY A 432 14.41 -7.56 -10.87
C GLY A 432 15.12 -7.33 -9.54
N PRO A 433 16.02 -8.25 -9.16
CA PRO A 433 16.94 -8.04 -8.04
C PRO A 433 17.70 -6.71 -8.21
N ASP A 434 17.91 -6.01 -7.10
CA ASP A 434 18.71 -4.77 -7.03
C ASP A 434 18.27 -3.64 -7.98
N HIS A 435 17.06 -3.70 -8.56
CA HIS A 435 16.53 -2.65 -9.44
C HIS A 435 16.50 -1.27 -8.78
N ASP A 436 16.40 -1.21 -7.44
CA ASP A 436 16.36 0.01 -6.66
C ASP A 436 17.73 0.58 -6.31
N GLN A 437 18.83 -0.09 -6.70
CA GLN A 437 20.21 0.36 -6.51
C GLN A 437 20.75 1.14 -7.71
N VAL A 438 20.06 1.09 -8.84
CA VAL A 438 20.46 1.71 -10.09
C VAL A 438 19.75 3.06 -10.26
N ASP A 439 20.43 4.08 -10.79
CA ASP A 439 19.76 5.29 -11.24
C ASP A 439 19.08 5.02 -12.60
N PRO A 440 17.74 5.05 -12.69
CA PRO A 440 17.05 4.75 -13.95
C PRO A 440 17.33 5.76 -15.07
N PHE A 441 17.93 6.92 -14.74
CA PHE A 441 18.34 7.94 -15.71
C PHE A 441 19.80 7.83 -16.16
N ASP A 442 20.60 6.94 -15.55
CA ASP A 442 21.99 6.72 -15.94
C ASP A 442 22.06 5.82 -17.19
N ILE A 443 22.37 6.43 -18.34
CA ILE A 443 22.47 5.74 -19.63
C ILE A 443 23.68 4.81 -19.74
N SER A 444 24.63 4.89 -18.81
CA SER A 444 25.79 3.99 -18.78
C SER A 444 25.47 2.62 -18.19
N VAL A 445 24.32 2.50 -17.52
CA VAL A 445 23.84 1.24 -16.95
C VAL A 445 23.27 0.38 -18.09
N PRO A 446 23.88 -0.80 -18.37
CA PRO A 446 23.38 -1.70 -19.40
C PRO A 446 22.01 -2.25 -19.02
N ARG A 447 21.17 -2.47 -20.03
CA ARG A 447 19.88 -3.16 -19.90
C ARG A 447 19.89 -4.42 -20.76
N ILE A 448 19.17 -5.45 -20.33
CA ILE A 448 18.94 -6.61 -21.17
C ILE A 448 18.24 -6.19 -22.46
N ALA A 449 18.49 -6.91 -23.55
CA ALA A 449 17.80 -6.65 -24.80
C ALA A 449 16.30 -6.97 -24.62
N GLU A 450 15.44 -6.07 -25.11
CA GLU A 450 14.00 -6.29 -25.10
C GLU A 450 13.67 -7.60 -25.83
N ASN A 451 12.72 -8.38 -25.29
CA ASN A 451 12.29 -9.65 -25.88
C ASN A 451 13.39 -10.74 -25.94
N ASP A 452 14.46 -10.64 -25.13
CA ASP A 452 15.44 -11.71 -24.98
C ASP A 452 14.94 -12.79 -24.00
N ALA A 453 14.30 -13.83 -24.53
CA ALA A 453 13.78 -14.94 -23.74
C ALA A 453 14.87 -15.75 -23.02
N ALA A 454 16.11 -15.75 -23.51
CA ALA A 454 17.20 -16.50 -22.88
C ALA A 454 17.77 -15.78 -21.65
N ALA A 455 17.80 -14.45 -21.70
CA ALA A 455 18.26 -13.58 -20.62
C ALA A 455 17.13 -13.03 -19.72
N ALA A 456 15.90 -13.54 -19.85
CA ALA A 456 14.75 -13.02 -19.10
C ALA A 456 14.88 -13.06 -17.57
N HIS A 457 15.75 -13.92 -17.04
CA HIS A 457 16.06 -13.99 -15.59
C HIS A 457 16.88 -12.79 -15.09
N ASP A 458 17.54 -12.05 -15.98
CA ASP A 458 18.32 -10.84 -15.69
C ASP A 458 17.48 -9.55 -15.83
N ALA A 459 16.16 -9.70 -16.02
CA ALA A 459 15.20 -8.59 -16.12
C ALA A 459 15.22 -7.72 -14.86
N SER A 460 15.29 -6.40 -15.05
CA SER A 460 15.32 -5.37 -13.99
C SER A 460 13.96 -4.66 -13.80
N TYR A 461 13.17 -4.52 -14.87
CA TYR A 461 11.83 -3.94 -14.85
C TYR A 461 10.77 -4.94 -14.44
N LEU A 462 9.54 -4.45 -14.28
CA LEU A 462 8.40 -5.28 -13.94
C LEU A 462 8.17 -6.32 -15.04
N HIS A 463 8.27 -7.60 -14.70
CA HIS A 463 8.07 -8.70 -15.65
C HIS A 463 7.38 -9.90 -14.98
N PRO A 464 6.78 -10.82 -15.76
CA PRO A 464 6.12 -11.99 -15.23
C PRO A 464 7.11 -13.08 -14.85
N VAL A 465 6.89 -13.66 -13.68
CA VAL A 465 7.65 -14.81 -13.17
C VAL A 465 6.67 -15.93 -12.84
N VAL A 466 6.93 -17.12 -13.36
CA VAL A 466 6.14 -18.33 -13.11
C VAL A 466 6.98 -19.30 -12.30
N ARG A 467 6.64 -19.48 -11.02
CA ARG A 467 7.28 -20.45 -10.13
C ARG A 467 6.44 -21.70 -10.00
N VAL A 468 7.09 -22.86 -10.03
CA VAL A 468 6.42 -24.15 -9.83
C VAL A 468 6.66 -24.60 -8.41
N ARG A 469 5.58 -24.94 -7.70
CA ARG A 469 5.63 -25.47 -6.35
C ARG A 469 5.13 -26.91 -6.29
N ARG A 470 5.86 -27.75 -5.56
CA ARG A 470 5.52 -29.14 -5.21
C ARG A 470 5.91 -29.37 -3.75
N ASP A 471 5.02 -29.97 -2.96
CA ASP A 471 5.25 -30.22 -1.52
C ASP A 471 5.69 -28.98 -0.73
N GLY A 472 5.14 -27.81 -1.07
CA GLY A 472 5.46 -26.52 -0.45
C GLY A 472 6.81 -25.91 -0.87
N GLN A 473 7.62 -26.59 -1.68
CA GLN A 473 8.90 -26.08 -2.18
C GLN A 473 8.80 -25.55 -3.60
N VAL A 474 9.59 -24.53 -3.93
CA VAL A 474 9.77 -24.09 -5.32
C VAL A 474 10.76 -25.05 -6.00
N ILE A 475 10.33 -25.71 -7.07
CA ILE A 475 11.14 -26.71 -7.79
C ILE A 475 11.62 -26.22 -9.16
N ALA A 476 10.98 -25.20 -9.72
CA ALA A 476 11.36 -24.61 -10.99
C ALA A 476 10.83 -23.17 -11.09
N GLU A 477 11.43 -22.38 -11.97
CA GLU A 477 11.08 -21.00 -12.23
C GLU A 477 11.26 -20.68 -13.72
N HIS A 478 10.38 -19.84 -14.26
CA HIS A 478 10.45 -19.34 -15.63
C HIS A 478 10.11 -17.85 -15.65
N HIS A 479 11.01 -17.05 -16.24
CA HIS A 479 10.83 -15.63 -16.44
C HIS A 479 10.38 -15.38 -17.87
N LEU A 480 9.36 -14.53 -18.03
CA LEU A 480 8.98 -14.01 -19.34
C LEU A 480 9.80 -12.75 -19.62
N ALA A 481 10.32 -12.64 -20.85
CA ALA A 481 11.14 -11.50 -21.24
C ALA A 481 10.41 -10.17 -21.06
N GLU A 482 11.16 -9.13 -20.72
CA GLU A 482 10.63 -7.77 -20.66
C GLU A 482 10.16 -7.29 -22.03
N ASN A 483 9.10 -6.49 -22.01
CA ASN A 483 8.54 -5.82 -23.17
C ASN A 483 8.23 -4.38 -22.80
N LEU A 484 8.62 -3.42 -23.65
CA LEU A 484 8.48 -1.99 -23.36
C LEU A 484 7.03 -1.58 -23.11
N GLU A 485 6.10 -2.17 -23.87
CA GLU A 485 4.67 -1.91 -23.75
C GLU A 485 3.99 -2.81 -22.72
N ASN A 486 4.74 -3.72 -22.09
CA ASN A 486 4.24 -4.77 -21.20
C ASN A 486 3.24 -5.70 -21.90
N HIS A 487 3.50 -5.97 -23.19
CA HIS A 487 2.78 -6.95 -24.00
C HIS A 487 3.54 -8.28 -23.99
N TRP A 488 3.16 -9.17 -23.07
CA TRP A 488 3.78 -10.49 -22.89
C TRP A 488 3.03 -11.56 -23.68
N ASN A 489 2.87 -11.37 -24.99
CA ASN A 489 2.06 -12.24 -25.85
C ASN A 489 2.71 -12.60 -27.21
N LEU A 490 3.94 -12.15 -27.47
CA LEU A 490 4.68 -12.56 -28.67
C LEU A 490 4.87 -14.10 -28.72
N PRO A 491 4.50 -14.78 -29.83
CA PRO A 491 4.51 -16.24 -29.90
C PRO A 491 5.86 -16.88 -29.58
N THR A 492 6.95 -16.39 -30.20
CA THR A 492 8.28 -17.00 -30.09
C THR A 492 9.06 -16.57 -28.85
N VAL A 493 8.62 -15.51 -28.17
CA VAL A 493 9.33 -14.90 -27.03
C VAL A 493 8.66 -15.25 -25.70
N HIS A 494 7.32 -15.27 -25.67
CA HIS A 494 6.57 -15.44 -24.43
C HIS A 494 5.78 -16.76 -24.43
N GLN A 495 4.97 -17.00 -25.46
CA GLN A 495 4.02 -18.12 -25.45
C GLN A 495 4.73 -19.48 -25.60
N GLN A 496 5.53 -19.67 -26.66
CA GLN A 496 6.22 -20.94 -26.91
C GLN A 496 7.19 -21.33 -25.78
N PRO A 497 8.01 -20.41 -25.22
CA PRO A 497 8.86 -20.74 -24.08
C PRO A 497 8.06 -21.16 -22.84
N LEU A 498 6.96 -20.46 -22.53
CA LEU A 498 6.10 -20.82 -21.41
C LEU A 498 5.43 -22.18 -21.61
N VAL A 499 4.91 -22.47 -22.82
CA VAL A 499 4.34 -23.78 -23.15
C VAL A 499 5.39 -24.88 -22.99
N ALA A 500 6.61 -24.66 -23.47
CA ALA A 500 7.70 -25.63 -23.32
C ALA A 500 8.05 -25.87 -21.84
N PHE A 501 8.09 -24.80 -21.03
CA PHE A 501 8.31 -24.89 -19.59
C PHE A 501 7.21 -25.70 -18.89
N VAL A 502 5.94 -25.36 -19.10
CA VAL A 502 4.80 -26.09 -18.50
C VAL A 502 4.81 -27.55 -18.94
N LYS A 503 5.09 -27.83 -20.22
CA LYS A 503 5.18 -29.19 -20.75
C LYS A 503 6.26 -30.03 -20.06
N GLY A 504 7.44 -29.46 -19.84
CA GLY A 504 8.52 -30.14 -19.11
C GLY A 504 8.09 -30.52 -17.69
N ILE A 505 7.46 -29.57 -16.99
CA ILE A 505 7.01 -29.77 -15.61
C ILE A 505 5.90 -30.82 -15.49
N LEU A 506 4.92 -30.81 -16.41
CA LEU A 506 3.84 -31.79 -16.41
C LEU A 506 4.33 -33.21 -16.77
N ALA A 507 5.31 -33.31 -17.67
CA ALA A 507 5.91 -34.59 -18.03
C ALA A 507 6.70 -35.23 -16.87
N ASP A 508 7.23 -34.42 -15.94
CA ASP A 508 7.93 -34.88 -14.73
C ASP A 508 6.98 -35.08 -13.53
N ALA A 509 5.69 -34.76 -13.68
CA ALA A 509 4.67 -34.81 -12.61
C ALA A 509 3.65 -35.95 -12.77
N LEU A 510 3.34 -36.30 -14.02
CA LEU A 510 2.44 -37.38 -14.43
C LEU A 510 3.26 -38.64 -14.78
#